data_AF-A0A936MPE5-F1
#
_entry.id   AF-A0A936MPE5-F1
#
_cell.length_a   1.000
_cell.length_b   1.000
_cell.length_c   1.000
_cell.angle_alpha   90.00
_cell.angle_beta   90.00
_cell.angle_gamma   90.00
#
_symmetry.space_group_name_H-M   'P 1'
#
loop_
_entity.id
_entity.type
_entity.pdbx_description
1 polymer ?
#
loop_
_entity_poly.entity_id
_entity_poly.type
_entity_poly.pdbx_seq_one_letter_code
_entity_poly.pdbx_strand_id
1 'polypeptide(L)'
;MLNVHHKLLASALLVASSATVQTSIAQDAAPAPATATPPKPLASVERCVAQEKYGDACTCWMYLKEKAPPKGAAELALTEMKSSTCAAKAKEPAPAASPGITFPKRTAEDATCYVGAKMKGAPSEILSELTDKCGAPTGMIPMTPIIQGYQRKEDKPELYRVILSDKECYRFLAIGDGAIENIVAKVLDPELNEIAVDLDVDRVKVLAPKRAICPKTSGLHAVWVSVASGQGRYVLQGFRRPANAPPPSEGGDPKRQALIDTSGGDAPAAPLLSVR
;
A
#
# COMPACT_ATOMS: atom_id res chain seq x y z
N MET A 1 -22.08 -5.19 -59.87
CA MET A 1 -23.23 -6.03 -59.49
C MET A 1 -23.31 -6.00 -57.96
N LEU A 2 -23.95 -4.98 -57.39
CA LEU A 2 -25.32 -5.02 -56.85
C LEU A 2 -25.59 -6.25 -55.98
N ASN A 3 -25.60 -6.09 -54.65
CA ASN A 3 -26.87 -6.20 -53.94
C ASN A 3 -26.86 -5.54 -52.55
N VAL A 4 -27.90 -4.74 -52.35
CA VAL A 4 -28.30 -3.99 -51.15
C VAL A 4 -29.24 -4.87 -50.35
N HIS A 5 -29.18 -4.89 -49.02
CA HIS A 5 -30.40 -5.00 -48.20
C HIS A 5 -30.23 -4.37 -46.81
N HIS A 6 -30.84 -3.20 -46.67
CA HIS A 6 -31.36 -2.65 -45.43
C HIS A 6 -32.38 -3.59 -44.78
N LYS A 7 -32.32 -3.73 -43.46
CA LYS A 7 -33.51 -3.81 -42.62
C LYS A 7 -33.30 -3.02 -41.33
N LEU A 8 -33.87 -1.81 -41.32
CA LEU A 8 -34.38 -1.13 -40.14
C LEU A 8 -35.48 -2.00 -39.52
N LEU A 9 -35.46 -2.18 -38.20
CA LEU A 9 -36.67 -2.41 -37.42
C LEU A 9 -36.60 -1.59 -36.13
N ALA A 10 -37.66 -0.81 -35.96
CA ALA A 10 -37.88 0.15 -34.91
C ALA A 10 -38.68 -0.47 -33.75
N SER A 11 -38.55 0.16 -32.59
CA SER A 11 -39.57 0.38 -31.56
C SER A 11 -40.25 -0.82 -30.88
N ALA A 12 -40.04 -0.93 -29.57
CA ALA A 12 -41.13 -0.87 -28.59
C ALA A 12 -40.55 -0.65 -27.18
N LEU A 13 -40.59 0.60 -26.72
CA LEU A 13 -40.41 0.97 -25.31
C LEU A 13 -41.73 0.62 -24.59
N LEU A 14 -41.71 -0.35 -23.68
CA LEU A 14 -42.78 -0.52 -22.69
C LEU A 14 -42.27 0.02 -21.35
N VAL A 15 -42.71 1.22 -20.99
CA VAL A 15 -42.54 1.79 -19.65
C VAL A 15 -43.71 1.28 -18.81
N ALA A 16 -43.47 0.26 -17.98
CA ALA A 16 -44.42 -0.15 -16.95
C ALA A 16 -44.23 0.73 -15.71
N SER A 17 -45.08 1.75 -15.58
CA SER A 17 -45.21 2.58 -14.40
C SER A 17 -45.80 1.76 -13.25
N SER A 18 -44.94 1.25 -12.37
CA SER A 18 -45.39 0.66 -11.09
C SER A 18 -45.46 1.77 -10.05
N ALA A 19 -46.67 2.28 -9.82
CA ALA A 19 -46.96 3.17 -8.70
C ALA A 19 -46.74 2.41 -7.39
N THR A 20 -45.67 2.73 -6.68
CA THR A 20 -45.45 2.21 -5.33
C THR A 20 -46.11 3.17 -4.35
N VAL A 21 -47.14 2.70 -3.65
CA VAL A 21 -47.81 3.43 -2.58
C VAL A 21 -46.81 3.66 -1.45
N GLN A 22 -46.45 4.91 -1.22
CA GLN A 22 -45.53 5.34 -0.19
C GLN A 22 -46.33 5.58 1.10
N THR A 23 -46.59 4.52 1.87
CA THR A 23 -47.11 4.63 3.24
C THR A 23 -45.99 5.18 4.15
N SER A 24 -46.03 6.49 4.38
CA SER A 24 -45.26 7.17 5.42
C SER A 24 -45.81 6.76 6.79
N ILE A 25 -45.24 5.71 7.38
CA ILE A 25 -45.35 5.48 8.82
C ILE A 25 -44.26 6.34 9.46
N ALA A 26 -44.67 7.44 10.10
CA ALA A 26 -43.80 8.20 10.98
C ALA A 26 -43.42 7.29 12.15
N GLN A 27 -42.23 6.67 12.06
CA GLN A 27 -41.58 6.08 13.21
C GLN A 27 -41.00 7.22 14.04
N ASP A 28 -41.59 7.46 15.21
CA ASP A 28 -40.94 8.17 16.30
C ASP A 28 -39.60 7.49 16.57
N ALA A 29 -38.53 8.08 16.01
CA ALA A 29 -37.18 7.64 16.23
C ALA A 29 -36.83 7.94 17.69
N ALA A 30 -36.92 6.91 18.54
CA ALA A 30 -36.26 6.93 19.83
C ALA A 30 -34.78 7.33 19.61
N PRO A 31 -34.22 8.24 20.43
CA PRO A 31 -32.83 8.66 20.29
C PRO A 31 -31.94 7.43 20.30
N ALA A 32 -31.11 7.28 19.27
CA ALA A 32 -30.15 6.20 19.17
C ALA A 32 -29.35 6.15 20.49
N PRO A 33 -29.24 4.98 21.15
CA PRO A 33 -28.39 4.86 22.33
C PRO A 33 -26.99 5.34 21.95
N ALA A 34 -26.44 6.24 22.76
CA ALA A 34 -25.09 6.74 22.59
C ALA A 34 -24.17 5.56 22.27
N THR A 35 -23.53 5.62 21.09
CA THR A 35 -22.61 4.60 20.61
C THR A 35 -21.59 4.32 21.69
N ALA A 36 -21.78 3.22 22.42
CA ALA A 36 -20.80 2.73 23.36
C ALA A 36 -19.52 2.49 22.57
N THR A 37 -18.44 3.17 22.97
CA THR A 37 -17.11 2.93 22.44
C THR A 37 -16.87 1.42 22.47
N PRO A 38 -16.63 0.74 21.33
CA PRO A 38 -16.43 -0.69 21.33
C PRO A 38 -15.27 -1.00 22.30
N PRO A 39 -15.47 -1.92 23.28
CA PRO A 39 -14.44 -2.23 24.24
C PRO A 39 -13.19 -2.66 23.47
N LYS A 40 -12.07 -2.01 23.78
CA LYS A 40 -10.76 -2.34 23.22
C LYS A 40 -10.58 -3.85 23.42
N PRO A 41 -10.50 -4.66 22.35
CA PRO A 41 -10.47 -6.11 22.50
C PRO A 41 -9.18 -6.46 23.23
N LEU A 42 -9.31 -6.87 24.50
CA LEU A 42 -8.19 -7.36 25.31
C LEU A 42 -7.51 -8.50 24.54
N ALA A 43 -6.19 -8.55 24.57
CA ALA A 43 -5.47 -9.70 24.01
C ALA A 43 -6.00 -10.98 24.67
N SER A 44 -6.29 -12.01 23.87
CA SER A 44 -6.64 -13.36 24.34
C SER A 44 -5.61 -14.35 23.81
N VAL A 45 -5.51 -15.50 24.48
CA VAL A 45 -4.65 -16.61 24.02
C VAL A 45 -5.02 -17.02 22.60
N GLU A 46 -6.30 -17.17 22.26
CA GLU A 46 -6.69 -17.53 20.89
C GLU A 46 -6.26 -16.47 19.87
N ARG A 47 -6.31 -15.19 20.23
CA ARG A 47 -5.84 -14.11 19.37
C ARG A 47 -4.33 -14.18 19.16
N CYS A 48 -3.55 -14.42 20.21
CA CYS A 48 -2.09 -14.55 20.07
C CYS A 48 -1.71 -15.80 19.27
N VAL A 49 -2.37 -16.93 19.49
CA VAL A 49 -2.20 -18.16 18.68
C VAL A 49 -2.57 -17.89 17.21
N ALA A 50 -3.70 -17.24 16.95
CA ALA A 50 -4.09 -16.87 15.60
C ALA A 50 -3.12 -15.89 14.94
N GLN A 51 -2.39 -15.10 15.73
CA GLN A 51 -1.31 -14.24 15.25
C GLN A 51 -0.03 -15.02 14.95
N GLU A 52 0.28 -16.13 15.64
CA GLU A 52 1.51 -16.90 15.41
C GLU A 52 1.69 -17.35 13.97
N LYS A 53 0.60 -17.78 13.33
CA LYS A 53 0.62 -18.22 11.92
C LYS A 53 1.09 -17.15 10.94
N TYR A 54 1.08 -15.89 11.37
CA TYR A 54 1.54 -14.77 10.56
C TYR A 54 2.99 -14.37 10.87
N GLY A 55 3.68 -14.97 11.84
CA GLY A 55 5.14 -14.83 12.00
C GLY A 55 5.65 -13.98 13.17
N ASP A 56 4.78 -13.33 13.94
CA ASP A 56 5.17 -12.71 15.21
C ASP A 56 3.97 -12.47 16.15
N ALA A 57 3.83 -13.32 17.15
CA ALA A 57 2.89 -13.07 18.24
C ALA A 57 3.60 -12.55 19.48
N CYS A 58 4.88 -12.15 19.40
CA CYS A 58 5.68 -11.86 20.57
C CYS A 58 5.16 -10.69 21.38
N THR A 59 4.75 -9.60 20.72
CA THR A 59 4.10 -8.49 21.41
C THR A 59 2.80 -8.94 22.09
N CYS A 60 2.02 -9.81 21.43
CA CYS A 60 0.77 -10.35 21.97
C CYS A 60 1.01 -11.25 23.19
N TRP A 61 1.97 -12.18 23.11
CA TRP A 61 2.35 -13.07 24.21
C TRP A 61 2.98 -12.33 25.39
N MET A 62 3.81 -11.33 25.12
CA MET A 62 4.38 -10.46 26.16
C MET A 62 3.28 -9.63 26.84
N TYR A 63 2.34 -9.08 26.08
CA TYR A 63 1.19 -8.36 26.64
C TYR A 63 0.29 -9.27 27.47
N LEU A 64 -0.01 -10.48 26.98
CA LEU A 64 -0.79 -11.46 27.75
C LEU A 64 -0.12 -11.75 29.10
N LYS A 65 1.19 -12.01 29.10
CA LYS A 65 1.96 -12.26 30.32
C LYS A 65 1.82 -11.13 31.35
N GLU A 66 1.83 -9.88 30.90
CA GLU A 66 1.86 -8.72 31.81
C GLU A 66 0.46 -8.21 32.21
N LYS A 67 -0.52 -8.28 31.30
CA LYS A 67 -1.80 -7.55 31.43
C LYS A 67 -3.03 -8.43 31.48
N ALA A 68 -2.95 -9.71 31.11
CA ALA A 68 -4.10 -10.59 31.03
C ALA A 68 -3.85 -11.89 31.81
N PRO A 69 -4.47 -12.07 32.99
CA PRO A 69 -4.34 -13.33 33.72
C PRO A 69 -4.94 -14.47 32.88
N PRO A 70 -4.21 -15.56 32.63
CA PRO A 70 -4.71 -16.71 31.89
C PRO A 70 -5.85 -17.38 32.65
N LYS A 71 -6.82 -17.95 31.93
CA LYS A 71 -8.04 -18.54 32.52
C LYS A 71 -7.81 -19.91 33.15
N GLY A 72 -6.62 -20.49 32.99
CA GLY A 72 -6.26 -21.78 33.56
C GLY A 72 -4.78 -22.12 33.40
N ALA A 73 -4.35 -23.21 34.03
CA ALA A 73 -2.95 -23.63 34.06
C ALA A 73 -2.35 -23.89 32.66
N ALA A 74 -3.14 -24.42 31.73
CA ALA A 74 -2.69 -24.66 30.35
C ALA A 74 -2.41 -23.35 29.58
N GLU A 75 -3.29 -22.36 29.72
CA GLU A 75 -3.09 -21.03 29.12
C GLU A 75 -1.89 -20.30 29.74
N LEU A 76 -1.68 -20.44 31.05
CA LEU A 76 -0.54 -19.88 31.76
C LEU A 76 0.78 -20.47 31.22
N ALA A 77 0.88 -21.79 31.16
CA ALA A 77 2.07 -22.47 30.66
C ALA A 77 2.39 -22.09 29.20
N LEU A 78 1.37 -22.03 28.34
CA LEU A 78 1.54 -21.58 26.95
C LEU A 78 2.03 -20.13 26.89
N THR A 79 1.41 -19.23 27.66
CA THR A 79 1.78 -17.81 27.70
C THR A 79 3.22 -17.63 28.21
N GLU A 80 3.62 -18.32 29.26
CA GLU A 80 5.00 -18.27 29.80
C GLU A 80 6.03 -18.80 28.80
N MET A 81 5.78 -19.94 28.18
CA MET A 81 6.67 -20.54 27.19
C MET A 81 6.86 -19.61 25.98
N LYS A 82 5.75 -19.09 25.43
CA LYS A 82 5.79 -18.23 24.24
C LYS A 82 6.39 -16.87 24.54
N SER A 83 5.99 -16.22 25.63
CA SER A 83 6.58 -14.94 26.05
C SER A 83 8.09 -15.05 26.35
N SER A 84 8.55 -16.15 26.93
CA SER A 84 9.99 -16.37 27.19
C SER A 84 10.78 -16.57 25.90
N THR A 85 10.23 -17.33 24.94
CA THR A 85 10.80 -17.47 23.58
C THR A 85 10.91 -16.11 22.90
N CYS A 86 9.90 -15.26 23.08
CA CYS A 86 9.85 -13.91 22.54
C CYS A 86 10.84 -12.95 23.21
N ALA A 87 10.99 -13.02 24.53
CA ALA A 87 12.00 -12.26 25.26
C ALA A 87 13.43 -12.67 24.84
N ALA A 88 13.65 -13.95 24.52
CA ALA A 88 14.92 -14.41 23.99
C ALA A 88 15.21 -13.83 22.60
N LYS A 89 14.21 -13.81 21.69
CA LYS A 89 14.34 -13.14 20.38
C LYS A 89 14.59 -11.65 20.49
N ALA A 90 13.96 -10.96 21.45
CA ALA A 90 14.16 -9.52 21.66
C ALA A 90 15.57 -9.17 22.15
N LYS A 91 16.30 -10.13 22.73
CA LYS A 91 17.72 -9.97 23.12
C LYS A 91 18.67 -10.24 21.95
N GLU A 92 18.18 -10.75 20.83
CA GLU A 92 18.99 -10.84 19.62
C GLU A 92 19.39 -9.40 19.24
N PRO A 93 20.71 -9.13 19.07
CA PRO A 93 21.16 -7.78 18.74
C PRO A 93 20.39 -7.29 17.52
N ALA A 94 19.88 -6.05 17.60
CA ALA A 94 19.18 -5.43 16.48
C ALA A 94 20.00 -5.69 15.20
N PRO A 95 19.36 -6.12 14.09
CA PRO A 95 20.09 -6.49 12.88
C PRO A 95 21.08 -5.38 12.56
N ALA A 96 22.35 -5.77 12.42
CA ALA A 96 23.44 -4.84 12.15
C ALA A 96 22.99 -3.88 11.04
N ALA A 97 23.27 -2.58 11.22
CA ALA A 97 22.84 -1.54 10.30
C ALA A 97 23.06 -2.02 8.86
N SER A 98 21.98 -2.03 8.06
CA SER A 98 22.06 -2.57 6.70
C SER A 98 23.22 -1.88 5.97
N PRO A 99 24.12 -2.64 5.33
CA PRO A 99 25.29 -2.08 4.65
C PRO A 99 24.85 -0.95 3.73
N GLY A 100 25.54 0.19 3.78
CA GLY A 100 25.12 1.49 3.22
C GLY A 100 24.36 1.43 1.91
N ILE A 101 23.04 1.24 1.99
CA ILE A 101 22.17 1.13 0.83
C ILE A 101 22.08 2.51 0.21
N THR A 102 22.52 2.63 -1.04
CA THR A 102 22.40 3.88 -1.78
C THR A 102 21.00 3.99 -2.37
N PHE A 103 20.29 5.07 -2.03
CA PHE A 103 18.98 5.36 -2.59
C PHE A 103 19.09 6.26 -3.82
N PRO A 104 18.26 6.03 -4.85
CA PRO A 104 18.22 6.92 -6.00
C PRO A 104 17.72 8.32 -5.61
N LYS A 105 18.21 9.34 -6.30
CA LYS A 105 17.69 10.71 -6.15
C LYS A 105 16.27 10.78 -6.70
N ARG A 106 15.39 11.51 -6.01
CA ARG A 106 14.01 11.76 -6.44
C ARG A 106 13.96 12.68 -7.65
N THR A 107 13.31 12.20 -8.72
CA THR A 107 13.05 12.95 -9.96
C THR A 107 11.56 13.00 -10.32
N ALA A 108 10.70 12.27 -9.58
CA ALA A 108 9.25 12.25 -9.77
C ALA A 108 8.52 12.39 -8.43
N GLU A 109 7.30 12.93 -8.50
CA GLU A 109 6.40 13.05 -7.35
C GLU A 109 5.64 11.75 -7.09
N ASP A 110 5.35 11.50 -5.82
CA ASP A 110 4.63 10.31 -5.37
C ASP A 110 3.23 10.24 -5.97
N ALA A 111 2.55 11.38 -6.05
CA ALA A 111 1.15 11.50 -6.45
C ALA A 111 0.90 11.28 -7.94
N THR A 112 1.94 11.41 -8.78
CA THR A 112 1.81 11.38 -10.23
C THR A 112 2.56 10.23 -10.89
N CYS A 113 3.40 9.50 -10.16
CA CYS A 113 4.25 8.46 -10.74
C CYS A 113 3.46 7.35 -11.46
N TYR A 114 2.23 7.03 -11.02
CA TYR A 114 1.42 5.96 -11.62
C TYR A 114 0.55 6.46 -12.79
N VAL A 115 0.50 7.78 -13.03
CA VAL A 115 -0.31 8.37 -14.10
C VAL A 115 0.20 7.88 -15.45
N GLY A 116 -0.74 7.38 -16.27
CA GLY A 116 -0.44 6.81 -17.58
C GLY A 116 0.27 5.46 -17.56
N ALA A 117 0.35 4.77 -16.42
CA ALA A 117 0.77 3.37 -16.39
C ALA A 117 -0.27 2.49 -17.11
N LYS A 118 0.18 1.53 -17.92
CA LYS A 118 -0.69 0.57 -18.59
C LYS A 118 -1.11 -0.49 -17.57
N MET A 119 -2.40 -0.47 -17.23
CA MET A 119 -2.98 -1.45 -16.30
C MET A 119 -3.50 -2.71 -17.03
N LYS A 120 -2.84 -3.11 -18.12
CA LYS A 120 -3.20 -4.26 -18.97
C LYS A 120 -2.04 -5.24 -19.02
N GLY A 121 -2.34 -6.54 -19.00
CA GLY A 121 -1.33 -7.60 -19.04
C GLY A 121 -1.36 -8.49 -17.80
N ALA A 122 -0.29 -9.28 -17.64
CA ALA A 122 -0.07 -10.11 -16.47
C ALA A 122 0.29 -9.25 -15.24
N PRO A 123 -0.02 -9.68 -14.01
CA PRO A 123 0.29 -8.90 -12.80
C PRO A 123 1.77 -8.50 -12.67
N SER A 124 2.69 -9.36 -13.06
CA SER A 124 4.14 -9.09 -13.02
C SER A 124 4.57 -8.02 -14.02
N GLU A 125 3.93 -7.92 -15.18
CA GLU A 125 4.22 -6.90 -16.20
C GLU A 125 3.76 -5.53 -15.71
N ILE A 126 2.54 -5.46 -15.17
CA ILE A 126 2.00 -4.24 -14.56
C ILE A 126 2.86 -3.82 -13.37
N LEU A 127 3.32 -4.76 -12.55
CA LEU A 127 4.22 -4.47 -11.43
C LEU A 127 5.55 -3.88 -11.91
N SER A 128 6.13 -4.45 -12.97
CA SER A 128 7.35 -3.93 -13.57
C SER A 128 7.15 -2.50 -14.05
N GLU A 129 6.07 -2.23 -14.80
CA GLU A 129 5.80 -0.88 -15.30
C GLU A 129 5.58 0.13 -14.17
N LEU A 130 4.83 -0.25 -13.12
CA LEU A 130 4.67 0.60 -11.95
C LEU A 130 5.98 0.78 -11.18
N THR A 131 6.85 -0.22 -11.13
CA THR A 131 8.17 -0.12 -10.50
C THR A 131 9.07 0.84 -11.27
N ASP A 132 9.05 0.80 -12.60
CA ASP A 132 9.86 1.69 -13.43
C ASP A 132 9.45 3.16 -13.24
N LYS A 133 8.15 3.42 -13.04
CA LYS A 133 7.64 4.79 -12.86
C LYS A 133 7.64 5.26 -11.41
N CYS A 134 7.28 4.39 -10.46
CA CYS A 134 7.06 4.73 -9.05
C CYS A 134 8.17 4.23 -8.12
N GLY A 135 9.14 3.45 -8.58
CA GLY A 135 10.28 2.99 -7.79
C GLY A 135 11.40 4.03 -7.77
N ALA A 136 12.44 3.79 -8.56
CA ALA A 136 13.64 4.64 -8.56
C ALA A 136 13.36 6.13 -8.83
N PRO A 137 12.46 6.55 -9.74
CA PRO A 137 12.15 7.97 -9.94
C PRO A 137 11.59 8.66 -8.69
N THR A 138 10.91 7.93 -7.81
CA THR A 138 10.42 8.47 -6.53
C THR A 138 11.44 8.28 -5.40
N GLY A 139 12.68 7.91 -5.73
CA GLY A 139 13.76 7.68 -4.77
C GLY A 139 13.61 6.39 -3.96
N MET A 140 12.72 5.49 -4.39
CA MET A 140 12.45 4.24 -3.69
C MET A 140 13.25 3.08 -4.29
N ILE A 141 13.52 2.10 -3.45
CA ILE A 141 14.06 0.79 -3.83
C ILE A 141 13.13 -0.33 -3.34
N PRO A 142 13.12 -1.51 -3.99
CA PRO A 142 12.41 -2.66 -3.46
C PRO A 142 12.90 -3.04 -2.05
N MET A 143 11.98 -3.32 -1.14
CA MET A 143 12.30 -3.82 0.21
C MET A 143 11.82 -5.25 0.47
N THR A 144 10.85 -5.74 -0.32
CA THR A 144 10.41 -7.13 -0.27
C THR A 144 10.72 -7.84 -1.58
N PRO A 145 10.84 -9.18 -1.57
CA PRO A 145 10.66 -9.95 -2.81
C PRO A 145 9.27 -9.70 -3.39
N ILE A 146 9.09 -10.07 -4.66
CA ILE A 146 7.75 -10.15 -5.26
C ILE A 146 7.05 -11.36 -4.64
N ILE A 147 5.99 -11.08 -3.89
CA ILE A 147 5.13 -12.10 -3.31
C ILE A 147 4.05 -12.43 -4.32
N GLN A 148 3.79 -13.71 -4.54
CA GLN A 148 2.75 -14.20 -5.43
C GLN A 148 1.69 -14.91 -4.59
N GLY A 149 0.41 -14.68 -4.90
CA GLY A 149 -0.72 -15.33 -4.23
C GLY A 149 -1.81 -15.71 -5.22
N TYR A 150 -2.78 -16.48 -4.73
CA TYR A 150 -4.02 -16.77 -5.42
C TYR A 150 -5.17 -16.67 -4.42
N GLN A 151 -6.24 -15.97 -4.78
CA GLN A 151 -7.36 -15.78 -3.87
C GLN A 151 -8.68 -15.64 -4.64
N ARG A 152 -9.75 -16.15 -4.04
CA ARG A 152 -11.15 -15.95 -4.43
C ARG A 152 -11.82 -14.99 -3.44
N LYS A 153 -12.94 -14.42 -3.83
CA LYS A 153 -13.74 -13.55 -2.95
C LYS A 153 -14.10 -14.18 -1.60
N GLU A 154 -14.33 -15.49 -1.56
CA GLU A 154 -14.73 -16.21 -0.33
C GLU A 154 -13.55 -16.59 0.57
N ASP A 155 -12.32 -16.50 0.04
CA ASP A 155 -11.14 -16.86 0.80
C ASP A 155 -10.88 -15.79 1.88
N LYS A 156 -10.26 -16.22 2.99
CA LYS A 156 -9.89 -15.29 4.05
C LYS A 156 -8.81 -14.33 3.54
N PRO A 157 -8.81 -13.07 4.00
CA PRO A 157 -7.73 -12.14 3.68
C PRO A 157 -6.36 -12.68 4.08
N GLU A 158 -5.36 -12.40 3.26
CA GLU A 158 -3.97 -12.69 3.56
C GLU A 158 -3.32 -11.51 4.28
N LEU A 159 -2.40 -11.82 5.20
CA LEU A 159 -1.66 -10.84 6.00
C LEU A 159 -0.17 -11.08 5.80
N TYR A 160 0.50 -10.13 5.15
CA TYR A 160 1.94 -10.14 4.92
C TYR A 160 2.63 -9.26 5.92
N ARG A 161 3.45 -9.86 6.77
CA ARG A 161 4.16 -9.11 7.80
C ARG A 161 5.41 -8.46 7.27
N VAL A 162 5.62 -7.21 7.69
CA VAL A 162 6.75 -6.40 7.26
C VAL A 162 7.27 -5.59 8.43
N ILE A 163 8.59 -5.53 8.58
CA ILE A 163 9.22 -4.64 9.57
C ILE A 163 9.40 -3.28 8.91
N LEU A 164 8.74 -2.26 9.45
CA LEU A 164 8.87 -0.89 9.00
C LEU A 164 9.58 -0.07 10.09
N SER A 165 10.56 0.73 9.68
CA SER A 165 11.21 1.79 10.42
C SER A 165 10.47 3.13 10.29
N ASP A 166 10.41 3.91 11.36
CA ASP A 166 9.93 5.31 11.42
C ASP A 166 10.91 6.32 10.77
N LYS A 167 12.11 5.86 10.37
CA LYS A 167 13.11 6.66 9.65
C LYS A 167 13.03 6.51 8.14
N GLU A 168 12.08 5.73 7.66
CA GLU A 168 11.88 5.44 6.24
C GLU A 168 10.40 5.64 5.86
N CYS A 169 10.14 5.88 4.58
CA CYS A 169 8.81 5.93 4.00
C CYS A 169 8.68 4.81 2.96
N TYR A 170 7.45 4.31 2.80
CA TYR A 170 7.15 3.08 2.10
C TYR A 170 6.07 3.26 1.04
N ARG A 171 6.02 2.30 0.14
CA ARG A 171 4.91 2.11 -0.80
C ARG A 171 4.70 0.63 -1.03
N PHE A 172 3.44 0.24 -1.18
CA PHE A 172 3.08 -1.13 -1.52
C PHE A 172 2.22 -1.12 -2.77
N LEU A 173 2.54 -2.05 -3.67
CA LEU A 173 1.80 -2.28 -4.90
C LEU A 173 1.19 -3.68 -4.83
N ALA A 174 -0.13 -3.79 -4.94
CA ALA A 174 -0.83 -5.07 -5.01
C ALA A 174 -1.64 -5.15 -6.31
N ILE A 175 -1.37 -6.16 -7.14
CA ILE A 175 -1.90 -6.24 -8.51
C ILE A 175 -2.50 -7.61 -8.73
N GLY A 176 -3.80 -7.66 -9.02
CA GLY A 176 -4.51 -8.85 -9.47
C GLY A 176 -4.43 -9.08 -10.98
N ASP A 177 -4.68 -10.32 -11.41
CA ASP A 177 -4.73 -10.69 -12.83
C ASP A 177 -6.05 -10.26 -13.52
N GLY A 178 -6.31 -10.78 -14.73
CA GLY A 178 -7.54 -10.47 -15.49
C GLY A 178 -8.84 -10.94 -14.87
N ALA A 179 -8.78 -11.93 -13.97
CA ALA A 179 -9.96 -12.55 -13.39
C ALA A 179 -10.29 -12.00 -11.99
N ILE A 180 -9.40 -11.21 -11.39
CA ILE A 180 -9.70 -10.36 -10.24
C ILE A 180 -10.27 -9.03 -10.75
N GLU A 181 -11.50 -8.73 -10.35
CA GLU A 181 -12.18 -7.48 -10.70
C GLU A 181 -11.88 -6.39 -9.68
N ASN A 182 -11.79 -6.77 -8.40
CA ASN A 182 -11.52 -5.86 -7.30
C ASN A 182 -10.62 -6.53 -6.25
N ILE A 183 -9.39 -6.02 -6.09
CA ILE A 183 -8.49 -6.37 -5.01
C ILE A 183 -8.45 -5.23 -3.99
N VAL A 184 -8.49 -5.54 -2.72
CA VAL A 184 -8.39 -4.57 -1.62
C VAL A 184 -7.08 -4.83 -0.91
N ALA A 185 -6.31 -3.77 -0.68
CA ALA A 185 -5.10 -3.84 0.10
C ALA A 185 -5.02 -2.67 1.08
N LYS A 186 -4.43 -2.90 2.24
CA LYS A 186 -4.19 -1.88 3.27
C LYS A 186 -2.95 -2.19 4.09
N VAL A 187 -2.34 -1.15 4.64
CA VAL A 187 -1.24 -1.26 5.60
C VAL A 187 -1.78 -1.02 7.00
N LEU A 188 -1.44 -1.93 7.91
CA LEU A 188 -1.82 -1.94 9.29
C LEU A 188 -0.60 -1.66 10.18
N ASP A 189 -0.77 -0.84 11.20
CA ASP A 189 0.22 -0.62 12.26
C ASP A 189 0.34 -1.84 13.21
N PRO A 190 1.29 -1.85 14.17
CA PRO A 190 1.45 -2.95 15.11
C PRO A 190 0.20 -3.24 15.96
N GLU A 191 -0.64 -2.23 16.20
CA GLU A 191 -1.92 -2.34 16.90
C GLU A 191 -3.08 -2.76 15.97
N LEU A 192 -2.80 -3.02 14.70
CA LEU A 192 -3.73 -3.38 13.63
C LEU A 192 -4.69 -2.26 13.21
N ASN A 193 -4.36 -1.00 13.49
CA ASN A 193 -5.07 0.14 12.91
C ASN A 193 -4.61 0.36 11.47
N GLU A 194 -5.52 0.83 10.63
CA GLU A 194 -5.21 1.16 9.24
C GLU A 194 -4.44 2.48 9.16
N ILE A 195 -3.26 2.44 8.52
CA ILE A 195 -2.42 3.63 8.28
C ILE A 195 -2.34 4.01 6.79
N ALA A 196 -2.75 3.10 5.90
CA ALA A 196 -2.89 3.37 4.48
C ALA A 196 -3.86 2.39 3.84
N VAL A 197 -4.67 2.89 2.91
CA VAL A 197 -5.61 2.11 2.10
C VAL A 197 -5.70 2.73 0.71
N ASP A 198 -6.01 1.90 -0.27
CA ASP A 198 -6.48 2.31 -1.58
C ASP A 198 -7.92 1.78 -1.72
N LEU A 199 -8.86 2.70 -1.95
CA LEU A 199 -10.30 2.43 -1.94
C LEU A 199 -10.89 2.32 -3.36
N ASP A 200 -10.08 2.48 -4.41
CA ASP A 200 -10.57 2.40 -5.77
C ASP A 200 -11.09 0.99 -6.06
N VAL A 201 -12.11 0.85 -6.91
CA VAL A 201 -12.70 -0.45 -7.25
C VAL A 201 -12.05 -0.97 -8.53
N ASP A 202 -10.90 -1.62 -8.38
CA ASP A 202 -10.14 -2.20 -9.48
C ASP A 202 -9.17 -3.28 -8.97
N ARG A 203 -8.39 -3.84 -9.90
CA ARG A 203 -7.40 -4.88 -9.64
C ARG A 203 -5.98 -4.36 -9.35
N VAL A 204 -5.75 -3.05 -9.28
CA VAL A 204 -4.42 -2.45 -9.09
C VAL A 204 -4.45 -1.48 -7.91
N LYS A 205 -3.77 -1.84 -6.82
CA LYS A 205 -3.71 -1.02 -5.61
C LYS A 205 -2.34 -0.38 -5.47
N VAL A 206 -2.32 0.95 -5.44
CA VAL A 206 -1.15 1.76 -5.09
C VAL A 206 -1.41 2.36 -3.72
N LEU A 207 -0.96 1.67 -2.66
CA LEU A 207 -1.32 2.09 -1.30
C LEU A 207 -0.76 3.47 -0.96
N ALA A 208 -1.66 4.36 -0.52
CA ALA A 208 -1.42 5.79 -0.38
C ALA A 208 -0.92 6.43 -1.69
N PRO A 209 -1.77 6.53 -2.73
CA PRO A 209 -1.33 6.95 -4.06
C PRO A 209 -0.76 8.38 -4.07
N LYS A 210 -1.25 9.25 -3.17
CA LYS A 210 -0.83 10.65 -3.08
C LYS A 210 0.51 10.88 -2.38
N ARG A 211 0.92 9.98 -1.47
CA ARG A 211 2.12 10.15 -0.64
C ARG A 211 2.67 8.81 -0.16
N ALA A 212 3.99 8.67 -0.08
CA ALA A 212 4.59 7.52 0.60
C ALA A 212 4.09 7.41 2.06
N ILE A 213 3.98 6.18 2.54
CA ILE A 213 3.56 5.83 3.90
C ILE A 213 4.76 6.01 4.82
N CYS A 214 4.74 6.97 5.73
CA CYS A 214 5.81 7.16 6.71
C CYS A 214 5.27 6.80 8.11
N PRO A 215 5.55 5.59 8.61
CA PRO A 215 5.07 5.14 9.92
C PRO A 215 5.53 6.06 11.04
N LYS A 216 4.68 6.23 12.06
CA LYS A 216 5.04 7.01 13.26
C LYS A 216 5.90 6.22 14.24
N THR A 217 5.87 4.89 14.15
CA THR A 217 6.57 3.98 15.04
C THR A 217 7.29 2.93 14.21
N SER A 218 8.52 2.63 14.61
CA SER A 218 9.23 1.46 14.10
C SER A 218 8.60 0.18 14.67
N GLY A 219 8.54 -0.88 13.86
CA GLY A 219 8.11 -2.19 14.32
C GLY A 219 7.42 -3.01 13.25
N LEU A 220 6.76 -4.06 13.73
CA LEU A 220 6.08 -5.00 12.87
C LEU A 220 4.71 -4.51 12.44
N HIS A 221 4.59 -4.28 11.14
CA HIS A 221 3.35 -3.91 10.47
C HIS A 221 2.83 -5.10 9.67
N ALA A 222 1.65 -4.93 9.07
CA ALA A 222 1.12 -5.91 8.13
C ALA A 222 0.55 -5.23 6.88
N VAL A 223 0.74 -5.85 5.73
CA VAL A 223 -0.02 -5.57 4.52
C VAL A 223 -1.13 -6.61 4.45
N TRP A 224 -2.37 -6.15 4.57
CA TRP A 224 -3.56 -6.98 4.44
C TRP A 224 -4.04 -6.94 2.99
N VAL A 225 -4.30 -8.09 2.39
CA VAL A 225 -4.74 -8.24 1.00
C VAL A 225 -5.97 -9.14 0.93
N SER A 226 -6.99 -8.72 0.19
CA SER A 226 -8.22 -9.49 -0.02
C SER A 226 -8.80 -9.23 -1.40
N VAL A 227 -9.35 -10.25 -2.05
CA VAL A 227 -10.18 -10.09 -3.25
C VAL A 227 -11.62 -9.80 -2.82
N ALA A 228 -12.17 -8.68 -3.30
CA ALA A 228 -13.56 -8.30 -3.02
C ALA A 228 -14.54 -8.74 -4.13
N SER A 229 -14.05 -8.90 -5.36
CA SER A 229 -14.79 -9.49 -6.49
C SER A 229 -13.85 -10.18 -7.48
N GLY A 230 -14.34 -11.26 -8.09
CA GLY A 230 -13.56 -12.14 -8.97
C GLY A 230 -12.71 -13.16 -8.21
N GLN A 231 -11.75 -13.75 -8.92
CA GLN A 231 -10.78 -14.68 -8.38
C GLN A 231 -9.57 -14.76 -9.29
N GLY A 232 -8.38 -14.98 -8.75
CA GLY A 232 -7.20 -15.11 -9.58
C GLY A 232 -5.89 -15.02 -8.82
N ARG A 233 -4.81 -14.93 -9.58
CA ARG A 233 -3.46 -14.67 -9.07
C ARG A 233 -3.27 -13.20 -8.82
N TYR A 234 -2.45 -12.88 -7.83
CA TYR A 234 -1.98 -11.52 -7.60
C TYR A 234 -0.50 -11.50 -7.25
N VAL A 235 0.09 -10.30 -7.36
CA VAL A 235 1.44 -10.01 -6.87
C VAL A 235 1.42 -8.86 -5.87
N LEU A 236 2.34 -8.88 -4.92
CA LEU A 236 2.56 -7.83 -3.93
C LEU A 236 4.06 -7.52 -3.84
N GLN A 237 4.42 -6.24 -3.81
CA GLN A 237 5.78 -5.80 -3.49
C GLN A 237 5.77 -4.50 -2.69
N GLY A 238 6.65 -4.44 -1.67
CA GLY A 238 6.95 -3.25 -0.90
C GLY A 238 8.22 -2.55 -1.37
N PHE A 239 8.21 -1.23 -1.29
CA PHE A 239 9.31 -0.33 -1.60
C PHE A 239 9.58 0.59 -0.41
N ARG A 240 10.81 1.11 -0.31
CA ARG A 240 11.20 2.04 0.75
C ARG A 240 12.16 3.12 0.27
N ARG A 241 12.21 4.22 1.03
CA ARG A 241 13.22 5.29 0.95
C ARG A 241 13.42 5.95 2.33
N PRO A 242 14.53 6.68 2.57
CA PRO A 242 14.68 7.47 3.80
C PRO A 242 13.57 8.51 3.95
N ALA A 243 13.08 8.73 5.17
CA ALA A 243 12.02 9.68 5.45
C ALA A 243 12.45 11.14 5.21
N ASN A 244 13.75 11.42 5.37
CA ASN A 244 14.37 12.71 5.11
C ASN A 244 14.90 12.84 3.67
N ALA A 245 14.43 12.00 2.73
CA ALA A 245 14.80 12.15 1.33
C ALA A 245 14.43 13.56 0.84
N PRO A 246 15.33 14.27 0.13
CA PRO A 246 15.03 15.60 -0.43
C PRO A 246 13.75 15.56 -1.26
N PRO A 247 13.02 16.68 -1.41
CA PRO A 247 11.95 16.76 -2.40
C PRO A 247 12.52 16.39 -3.78
N PRO A 248 11.68 15.96 -4.74
CA PRO A 248 12.15 15.77 -6.11
C PRO A 248 12.87 17.03 -6.53
N SER A 249 14.09 16.89 -7.05
CA SER A 249 14.70 18.06 -7.67
C SER A 249 13.73 18.47 -8.76
N GLU A 250 13.14 19.67 -8.63
CA GLU A 250 12.50 20.34 -9.74
C GLU A 250 13.55 20.23 -10.84
N GLY A 251 13.32 19.32 -11.78
CA GLY A 251 14.23 19.15 -12.90
C GLY A 251 14.24 20.51 -13.52
N GLY A 252 15.32 21.28 -13.28
CA GLY A 252 15.48 22.58 -13.87
C GLY A 252 15.22 22.35 -15.33
N ASP A 253 14.10 22.90 -15.82
CA ASP A 253 13.59 22.62 -17.16
C ASP A 253 14.82 22.64 -18.07
N PRO A 254 15.18 21.54 -18.76
CA PRO A 254 16.45 21.48 -19.48
C PRO A 254 16.57 22.64 -20.48
N LYS A 255 15.45 23.22 -20.92
CA LYS A 255 15.42 24.48 -21.67
C LYS A 255 15.80 25.71 -20.84
N ARG A 256 15.37 25.79 -19.59
CA ARG A 256 15.75 26.85 -18.64
C ARG A 256 17.21 26.72 -18.21
N GLN A 257 17.73 25.50 -18.06
CA GLN A 257 19.15 25.28 -17.80
C GLN A 257 20.02 25.67 -19.01
N ALA A 258 19.59 25.31 -20.23
CA ALA A 258 20.26 25.74 -21.46
C ALA A 258 20.21 27.26 -21.69
N LEU A 259 19.16 27.96 -21.23
CA LEU A 259 19.08 29.43 -21.31
C LEU A 259 20.01 30.13 -20.33
N ILE A 260 20.24 29.55 -19.15
CA ILE A 260 21.13 30.13 -18.13
C ILE A 260 22.60 29.98 -18.55
N ASP A 261 22.96 28.89 -19.22
CA ASP A 261 24.34 28.66 -19.68
C ASP A 261 24.74 29.52 -20.90
N THR A 262 23.80 30.13 -21.63
CA THR A 262 24.13 31.05 -22.75
C THR A 262 24.54 32.46 -22.34
N SER A 263 24.52 32.81 -21.05
CA SER A 263 24.85 34.16 -20.56
C SER A 263 26.34 34.38 -20.23
N GLY A 264 27.18 33.36 -20.29
CA GLY A 264 28.58 33.39 -19.83
C GLY A 264 29.63 33.36 -20.93
N GLY A 265 29.29 33.77 -22.16
CA GLY A 265 30.27 33.91 -23.23
C GLY A 265 31.15 35.14 -23.00
N ASP A 266 32.29 34.94 -22.34
CA ASP A 266 33.43 35.86 -22.44
C ASP A 266 33.72 36.10 -23.93
N ALA A 267 33.51 37.34 -24.36
CA ALA A 267 33.93 37.77 -25.67
C ALA A 267 35.46 37.58 -25.78
N PRO A 268 35.99 36.90 -26.81
CA PRO A 268 37.42 36.78 -26.99
C PRO A 268 38.02 38.18 -27.12
N ALA A 269 38.97 38.51 -26.23
CA ALA A 269 39.72 39.75 -26.26
C ALA A 269 40.38 39.94 -27.63
N ALA A 270 40.09 41.05 -28.30
CA ALA A 270 40.73 41.43 -29.55
C ALA A 270 42.25 41.59 -29.34
N PRO A 271 43.10 41.09 -30.26
CA PRO A 271 44.54 41.27 -30.15
C PRO A 271 44.92 42.74 -30.38
N LEU A 272 45.62 43.34 -29.41
CA LEU A 272 46.25 44.65 -29.55
C LEU A 272 47.38 44.56 -30.59
N LEU A 273 47.17 45.16 -31.76
CA LEU A 273 48.23 45.44 -32.73
C LEU A 273 49.22 46.43 -32.12
N SER A 274 50.45 45.97 -31.87
CA SER A 274 51.58 46.82 -31.52
C SER A 274 52.23 47.33 -32.82
N VAL A 275 52.07 48.64 -33.08
CA VAL A 275 52.79 49.36 -34.14
C VAL A 275 54.19 49.69 -33.63
N ARG A 276 55.22 49.29 -34.38
CA ARG A 276 56.59 49.80 -34.29
C ARG A 276 56.94 50.51 -35.58
#